data_AF-A0A931RCV2-F1
#
_entry.id   AF-A0A931RCV2-F1
#
_cell.length_a   1.000
_cell.length_b   1.000
_cell.length_c   1.000
_cell.angle_alpha   90.00
_cell.angle_beta   90.00
_cell.angle_gamma   90.00
#
_symmetry.space_group_name_H-M   'P 1'
#
loop_
_entity.id
_entity.type
_entity.pdbx_description
1 polymer ?
#
loop_
_entity_poly.entity_id
_entity_poly.type
_entity_poly.pdbx_seq_one_letter_code
_entity_poly.pdbx_strand_id
1 'polypeptide(L)'
;MAITKKITDALPKKIGSKVPADRLSATTKKFIERLSRDYPDFTFSRGKQEHWSPKTNTITFNPTLTPELIRFGVLHELAHGLLKHKNYSGDFELLKMEGEAWHLASKIGLKYGVTIGEDHIQNCLDTYRDWLHHRSECPSCSTHVLQQSTSTYRCYNCGTTWKVSSGRFVRPYRLTKNSKQ
;
A
#
# COMPACT_ATOMS: atom_id res chain seq x y z
N MET A 1 -10.28 42.09 30.43
CA MET A 1 -9.47 40.86 30.46
C MET A 1 -10.37 39.67 30.14
N ALA A 2 -10.01 38.93 29.10
CA ALA A 2 -10.48 37.60 28.66
C ALA A 2 -11.99 37.27 28.71
N ILE A 3 -12.65 37.34 27.54
CA ILE A 3 -13.85 36.55 27.24
C ILE A 3 -13.66 35.88 25.88
N THR A 4 -13.89 34.57 25.89
CA THR A 4 -13.82 33.58 24.82
C THR A 4 -14.80 33.84 23.68
N LYS A 5 -14.36 33.62 22.43
CA LYS A 5 -15.25 33.37 21.29
C LYS A 5 -14.74 32.17 20.48
N LYS A 6 -15.57 31.12 20.48
CA LYS A 6 -15.53 29.99 19.54
C LYS A 6 -15.77 30.54 18.13
N ILE A 7 -14.85 30.25 17.20
CA ILE A 7 -15.11 30.41 15.77
C ILE A 7 -15.59 29.05 15.26
N THR A 8 -16.87 29.00 14.95
CA THR A 8 -17.51 27.95 14.16
C THR A 8 -17.32 28.31 12.69
N ASP A 9 -16.37 27.67 12.00
CA ASP A 9 -16.29 27.75 10.55
C ASP A 9 -17.04 26.58 9.92
N ALA A 10 -18.03 26.97 9.11
CA ALA A 10 -18.96 26.11 8.42
C ALA A 10 -18.25 25.24 7.36
N LEU A 11 -18.49 23.93 7.44
CA LEU A 11 -18.19 22.98 6.37
C LEU A 11 -19.00 23.34 5.11
N PRO A 12 -18.39 23.47 3.92
CA PRO A 12 -19.16 23.61 2.69
C PRO A 12 -19.96 22.34 2.39
N LYS A 13 -21.25 22.52 2.10
CA LYS A 13 -22.21 21.51 1.67
C LYS A 13 -21.65 20.67 0.53
N LYS A 14 -21.59 19.35 0.71
CA LYS A 14 -21.33 18.37 -0.35
C LYS A 14 -22.43 18.48 -1.41
N ILE A 15 -22.10 19.02 -2.58
CA ILE A 15 -22.88 18.81 -3.81
C ILE A 15 -22.58 17.37 -4.24
N GLY A 16 -23.48 16.46 -3.90
CA GLY A 16 -23.42 15.07 -4.33
C GLY A 16 -23.81 14.96 -5.80
N SER A 17 -22.84 15.08 -6.71
CA SER A 17 -22.98 14.48 -8.05
C SER A 17 -22.50 13.04 -7.97
N LYS A 18 -23.44 12.09 -8.03
CA LYS A 18 -23.14 10.66 -8.25
C LYS A 18 -22.61 10.52 -9.69
N VAL A 19 -21.32 10.79 -9.88
CA VAL A 19 -20.61 10.40 -11.09
C VAL A 19 -20.49 8.87 -11.06
N PRO A 20 -20.81 8.13 -12.14
CA PRO A 20 -20.68 6.67 -12.16
C PRO A 20 -19.22 6.28 -11.87
N ALA A 21 -19.02 5.42 -10.87
CA ALA A 21 -17.71 4.94 -10.41
C ALA A 21 -16.91 4.12 -11.46
N ASP A 22 -17.41 4.02 -12.70
CA ASP A 22 -16.85 3.23 -13.79
C ASP A 22 -16.21 4.08 -14.91
N ARG A 23 -16.30 5.41 -14.85
CA ARG A 23 -15.72 6.27 -15.89
C ARG A 23 -14.35 6.81 -15.47
N LEU A 24 -13.29 6.19 -16.00
CA LEU A 24 -11.93 6.76 -15.91
C LEU A 24 -11.87 8.16 -16.53
N SER A 25 -11.13 9.05 -15.88
CA SER A 25 -10.86 10.38 -16.45
C SER A 25 -10.12 10.25 -17.79
N ALA A 26 -10.30 11.20 -18.70
CA ALA A 26 -9.61 11.20 -19.99
C ALA A 26 -8.08 11.20 -19.82
N THR A 27 -7.58 11.92 -18.81
CA THR A 27 -6.16 11.96 -18.45
C THR A 27 -5.65 10.60 -17.99
N THR A 28 -6.38 9.93 -17.09
CA THR A 28 -6.03 8.58 -16.62
C THR A 28 -6.05 7.58 -17.78
N LYS A 29 -7.06 7.64 -18.65
CA LYS A 29 -7.16 6.76 -19.81
C LYS A 29 -5.94 6.90 -20.74
N LYS A 30 -5.59 8.14 -21.12
CA LYS A 30 -4.39 8.42 -21.95
C LYS A 30 -3.10 7.95 -21.29
N PHE A 31 -3.00 8.09 -19.97
CA PHE A 31 -1.84 7.62 -19.20
C PHE A 31 -1.69 6.10 -19.28
N ILE A 32 -2.77 5.34 -19.03
CA ILE A 32 -2.75 3.87 -19.13
C ILE A 32 -2.45 3.42 -20.57
N GLU A 33 -3.07 4.04 -21.58
CA GLU A 33 -2.80 3.73 -23.00
C GLU A 33 -1.34 3.98 -23.39
N ARG A 34 -0.70 5.00 -22.80
CA ARG A 34 0.72 5.24 -23.02
C ARG A 34 1.58 4.19 -22.32
N LEU A 35 1.26 3.81 -21.08
CA LEU A 35 1.95 2.73 -20.38
C LEU A 35 1.84 1.39 -21.12
N SER A 36 0.65 1.03 -21.61
CA SER A 36 0.46 -0.22 -22.35
C SER A 36 1.27 -0.28 -23.64
N ARG A 37 1.57 0.86 -24.28
CA ARG A 37 2.47 0.92 -25.45
C ARG A 37 3.94 0.82 -25.06
N ASP A 38 4.33 1.48 -23.98
CA ASP A 38 5.72 1.51 -23.51
C ASP A 38 6.14 0.19 -22.83
N TYR A 39 5.19 -0.55 -22.27
CA TYR A 39 5.39 -1.82 -21.55
C TYR A 39 4.44 -2.91 -22.09
N PRO A 40 4.66 -3.39 -23.32
CA PRO A 40 3.74 -4.31 -24.00
C PRO A 40 3.66 -5.71 -23.34
N ASP A 41 4.66 -6.08 -22.55
CA ASP A 41 4.68 -7.34 -21.79
C ASP A 41 3.70 -7.34 -20.60
N PHE A 42 3.12 -6.19 -20.27
CA PHE A 42 2.19 -6.01 -19.17
C PHE A 42 0.77 -5.71 -19.68
N THR A 43 -0.20 -6.41 -19.10
CA THR A 43 -1.63 -6.11 -19.31
C THR A 43 -2.12 -5.17 -18.21
N PHE A 44 -2.95 -4.19 -18.56
CA PHE A 44 -3.54 -3.25 -17.59
C PHE A 44 -5.05 -3.47 -17.51
N SER A 45 -5.57 -3.84 -16.34
CA SER A 45 -6.99 -4.14 -16.14
C SER A 45 -7.58 -3.43 -14.93
N ARG A 46 -8.89 -3.17 -14.98
CA ARG A 46 -9.62 -2.63 -13.84
C ARG A 46 -9.93 -3.75 -12.83
N GLY A 47 -9.91 -3.43 -11.55
CA GLY A 47 -10.34 -4.36 -10.49
C GLY A 47 -10.70 -3.62 -9.21
N LYS A 48 -10.86 -4.37 -8.11
CA LYS A 48 -11.26 -3.81 -6.81
C LYS A 48 -10.08 -3.30 -5.98
N GLN A 49 -8.90 -3.90 -6.16
CA GLN A 49 -7.69 -3.59 -5.41
C GLN A 49 -6.50 -3.59 -6.38
N GLU A 50 -5.58 -2.68 -6.13
CA GLU A 50 -4.32 -2.58 -6.86
C GLU A 50 -3.46 -3.80 -6.54
N HIS A 51 -2.96 -4.46 -7.59
CA HIS A 51 -1.97 -5.53 -7.48
C HIS A 51 -1.40 -5.87 -8.86
N TRP A 52 -0.15 -6.34 -8.87
CA TRP A 52 0.44 -7.05 -10.00
C TRP A 52 0.33 -8.57 -9.85
N SER A 53 -0.11 -9.23 -10.92
CA SER A 53 -0.12 -10.69 -11.03
C SER A 53 1.11 -11.19 -11.80
N PRO A 54 2.05 -11.92 -11.15
CA PRO A 54 3.23 -12.46 -11.82
C PRO A 54 2.93 -13.61 -12.78
N LYS A 55 1.74 -14.22 -12.67
CA LYS A 55 1.31 -15.33 -13.54
C LYS A 55 0.88 -14.84 -14.92
N THR A 56 0.24 -13.68 -14.96
CA THR A 56 -0.39 -13.13 -16.18
C THR A 56 0.24 -11.80 -16.61
N ASN A 57 1.28 -11.34 -15.91
CA ASN A 57 1.84 -10.00 -16.04
C ASN A 57 0.77 -8.90 -16.09
N THR A 58 -0.24 -9.03 -15.23
CA THR A 58 -1.38 -8.12 -15.23
C THR A 58 -1.29 -7.15 -14.08
N ILE A 59 -1.32 -5.85 -14.38
CA ILE A 59 -1.45 -4.76 -13.42
C ILE A 59 -2.93 -4.43 -13.29
N THR A 60 -3.48 -4.74 -12.12
CA THR A 60 -4.85 -4.39 -11.77
C THR A 60 -4.86 -3.07 -11.03
N PHE A 61 -5.78 -2.16 -11.37
CA PHE A 61 -5.96 -0.90 -10.66
C PHE A 61 -7.42 -0.64 -10.32
N ASN A 62 -7.67 0.09 -9.22
CA ASN A 62 -9.02 0.42 -8.79
C ASN A 62 -9.51 1.72 -9.47
N PRO A 63 -10.49 1.66 -10.39
CA PRO A 63 -10.98 2.83 -11.10
C PRO A 63 -11.78 3.80 -10.20
N THR A 64 -12.13 3.41 -8.97
CA THR A 64 -12.89 4.26 -8.04
C THR A 64 -12.01 5.24 -7.26
N LEU A 65 -10.69 5.15 -7.39
CA LEU A 65 -9.73 6.06 -6.76
C LEU A 65 -9.61 7.38 -7.53
N THR A 66 -8.96 8.38 -6.93
CA THR A 66 -8.69 9.64 -7.61
C THR A 66 -7.71 9.40 -8.78
N PRO A 67 -7.74 10.23 -9.84
CA PRO A 67 -6.81 10.11 -10.96
C PRO A 67 -5.32 10.12 -10.58
N GLU A 68 -4.97 10.77 -9.48
CA GLU A 68 -3.62 10.78 -8.92
C GLU A 68 -3.28 9.43 -8.27
N LEU A 69 -4.12 8.95 -7.36
CA LEU A 69 -3.90 7.66 -6.68
C LEU A 69 -3.87 6.49 -7.67
N ILE A 70 -4.72 6.50 -8.70
CA ILE A 70 -4.65 5.48 -9.77
C ILE A 70 -3.28 5.49 -10.45
N ARG A 71 -2.73 6.67 -10.75
CA ARG A 71 -1.42 6.77 -11.41
C ARG A 71 -0.30 6.27 -10.49
N PHE A 72 -0.35 6.62 -9.20
CA PHE A 72 0.63 6.16 -8.22
C PHE A 72 0.59 4.63 -8.05
N GLY A 73 -0.59 4.07 -7.82
CA GLY A 73 -0.78 2.63 -7.67
C GLY A 73 -0.35 1.85 -8.91
N VAL A 74 -0.75 2.28 -10.11
CA VAL A 74 -0.33 1.61 -11.36
C VAL A 74 1.18 1.63 -11.54
N LEU A 75 1.87 2.73 -11.22
CA LEU A 75 3.33 2.81 -11.29
C LEU A 75 4.00 1.90 -10.25
N HIS A 76 3.45 1.81 -9.06
CA HIS A 76 3.91 0.91 -8.00
C HIS A 76 3.79 -0.56 -8.41
N GLU A 77 2.62 -0.97 -8.92
CA GLU A 77 2.42 -2.34 -9.40
C GLU A 77 3.29 -2.68 -10.63
N LEU A 78 3.48 -1.72 -11.53
CA LEU A 78 4.41 -1.87 -12.65
C LEU A 78 5.86 -2.07 -12.14
N ALA A 79 6.26 -1.31 -11.12
CA ALA A 79 7.59 -1.45 -10.52
C ALA A 79 7.80 -2.84 -9.91
N HIS A 80 6.81 -3.39 -9.21
CA HIS A 80 6.85 -4.79 -8.75
C HIS A 80 7.09 -5.77 -9.90
N GLY A 81 6.38 -5.56 -11.02
CA GLY A 81 6.55 -6.36 -12.22
C GLY A 81 7.96 -6.30 -12.82
N LEU A 82 8.49 -5.08 -12.98
CA LEU A 82 9.82 -4.84 -13.55
C LEU A 82 10.94 -5.38 -12.66
N LEU A 83 10.80 -5.26 -11.34
CA LEU A 83 11.74 -5.80 -10.35
C LEU A 83 11.55 -7.31 -10.10
N LYS A 84 10.54 -7.93 -10.72
CA LYS A 84 10.20 -9.36 -10.57
C LYS A 84 9.94 -9.75 -9.12
N HIS A 85 9.25 -8.89 -8.38
CA HIS A 85 8.88 -9.06 -6.97
C HIS A 85 7.79 -10.13 -6.76
N LYS A 86 8.09 -11.38 -7.08
CA LYS A 86 7.10 -12.47 -7.10
C LYS A 86 6.78 -13.04 -5.72
N ASN A 87 7.82 -13.22 -4.91
CA ASN A 87 7.75 -13.90 -3.63
C ASN A 87 8.69 -13.22 -2.63
N TYR A 88 8.39 -13.39 -1.36
CA TYR A 88 9.26 -13.03 -0.24
C TYR A 88 9.15 -14.11 0.83
N SER A 89 10.22 -14.28 1.60
CA SER A 89 10.34 -15.23 2.71
C SER A 89 10.21 -14.53 4.06
N GLY A 90 10.73 -13.30 4.16
CA GLY A 90 10.80 -12.53 5.41
C GLY A 90 9.91 -11.30 5.43
N ASP A 91 9.46 -10.90 6.63
CA ASP A 91 8.69 -9.66 6.82
C ASP A 91 9.55 -8.41 6.53
N PHE A 92 10.85 -8.46 6.84
CA PHE A 92 11.80 -7.41 6.45
C PHE A 92 12.04 -7.36 4.93
N GLU A 93 12.13 -8.53 4.29
CA GLU A 93 12.26 -8.64 2.84
C GLU A 93 11.06 -8.01 2.11
N LEU A 94 9.85 -8.26 2.61
CA LEU A 94 8.64 -7.59 2.12
C LEU A 94 8.78 -6.06 2.20
N LEU A 95 9.13 -5.50 3.37
CA LEU A 95 9.30 -4.05 3.52
C LEU A 95 10.37 -3.49 2.56
N LYS A 96 11.46 -4.21 2.35
CA LYS A 96 12.49 -3.84 1.38
C LYS A 96 11.93 -3.79 -0.05
N MET A 97 11.21 -4.83 -0.48
CA MET A 97 10.62 -4.91 -1.81
C MET A 97 9.59 -3.79 -2.07
N GLU A 98 8.80 -3.44 -1.05
CA GLU A 98 7.86 -2.31 -1.11
C GLU A 98 8.61 -0.99 -1.32
N GLY A 99 9.69 -0.76 -0.57
CA GLY A 99 10.53 0.42 -0.73
C GLY A 99 11.19 0.51 -2.11
N GLU A 100 11.72 -0.60 -2.62
CA GLU A 100 12.30 -0.70 -3.95
C GLU A 100 11.25 -0.41 -5.05
N ALA A 101 10.03 -0.95 -4.90
CA ALA A 101 8.94 -0.70 -5.83
C ALA A 101 8.53 0.77 -5.84
N TRP A 102 8.35 1.41 -4.69
CA TRP A 102 8.03 2.85 -4.61
C TRP A 102 9.13 3.74 -5.20
N HIS A 103 10.39 3.40 -4.94
CA HIS A 103 11.52 4.14 -5.51
C HIS A 103 11.54 4.06 -7.04
N LEU A 104 11.37 2.87 -7.61
CA LEU A 104 11.31 2.69 -9.05
C LEU A 104 10.05 3.35 -9.64
N ALA A 105 8.90 3.24 -8.97
CA ALA A 105 7.66 3.89 -9.39
C ALA A 105 7.81 5.42 -9.51
N SER A 106 8.48 6.04 -8.54
CA SER A 106 8.81 7.48 -8.57
C SER A 106 9.66 7.84 -9.79
N LYS A 107 10.72 7.05 -10.06
CA LYS A 107 11.57 7.24 -11.25
C LYS A 107 10.81 7.09 -12.57
N ILE A 108 9.97 6.06 -12.68
CA ILE A 108 9.15 5.84 -13.89
C ILE A 108 8.16 6.99 -14.06
N GLY A 109 7.54 7.45 -12.96
CA GLY A 109 6.55 8.52 -12.96
C GLY A 109 7.05 9.80 -13.63
N LEU A 110 8.32 10.15 -13.46
CA LEU A 110 8.93 11.33 -14.10
C LEU A 110 8.78 11.32 -15.63
N LYS A 111 8.90 10.16 -16.29
CA LYS A 111 8.72 10.00 -17.75
C LYS A 111 7.30 10.36 -18.22
N TYR A 112 6.32 10.23 -17.32
CA TYR A 112 4.90 10.45 -17.59
C TYR A 112 4.37 11.75 -16.99
N GLY A 113 5.23 12.60 -16.43
CA GLY A 113 4.81 13.83 -15.74
C GLY A 113 4.02 13.53 -14.45
N VAL A 114 4.34 12.42 -13.78
CA VAL A 114 3.75 12.01 -12.50
C VAL A 114 4.84 12.09 -11.44
N THR A 115 4.71 13.04 -10.51
CA THR A 115 5.62 13.17 -9.37
C THR A 115 4.98 12.51 -8.15
N ILE A 116 5.60 11.45 -7.63
CA ILE A 116 5.18 10.81 -6.39
C ILE A 116 5.95 11.47 -5.26
N GLY A 117 5.25 12.18 -4.38
CA GLY A 117 5.87 12.87 -3.25
C GLY A 117 6.46 11.89 -2.24
N GLU A 118 7.59 12.26 -1.63
CA GLU A 118 8.24 11.46 -0.59
C GLU A 118 7.28 11.18 0.58
N ASP A 119 6.47 12.16 0.98
CA ASP A 119 5.47 11.99 2.02
C ASP A 119 4.46 10.89 1.67
N HIS A 120 4.04 10.76 0.42
CA HIS A 120 3.13 9.69 0.00
C HIS A 120 3.81 8.32 0.15
N ILE A 121 5.06 8.21 -0.32
CA ILE A 121 5.86 6.98 -0.23
C ILE A 121 6.04 6.58 1.23
N GLN A 122 6.46 7.50 2.10
CA GLN A 122 6.68 7.21 3.51
C GLN A 122 5.38 6.84 4.21
N ASN A 123 4.26 7.53 3.93
CA ASN A 123 2.95 7.15 4.47
C ASN A 123 2.52 5.74 4.06
N CYS A 124 2.79 5.33 2.80
CA CYS A 124 2.54 3.96 2.36
C CYS A 124 3.40 2.96 3.12
N LEU A 125 4.71 3.21 3.26
CA LEU A 125 5.66 2.35 3.96
C LEU A 125 5.39 2.27 5.47
N ASP A 126 4.90 3.34 6.10
CA ASP A 126 4.56 3.34 7.52
C ASP A 126 3.48 2.31 7.84
N THR A 127 2.55 2.07 6.92
CA THR A 127 1.54 1.01 7.13
C THR A 127 2.16 -0.39 7.23
N TYR A 128 3.30 -0.63 6.59
CA TYR A 128 4.07 -1.87 6.69
C TYR A 128 4.96 -1.88 7.92
N ARG A 129 5.59 -0.74 8.25
CA ARG A 129 6.42 -0.60 9.47
C ARG A 129 5.60 -0.83 10.73
N ASP A 130 4.41 -0.25 10.82
CA ASP A 130 3.47 -0.47 11.94
C ASP A 130 3.06 -1.93 12.06
N TRP A 131 2.73 -2.57 10.93
CA TRP A 131 2.38 -3.98 10.90
C TRP A 131 3.55 -4.86 11.35
N LEU A 132 4.77 -4.60 10.87
CA LEU A 132 5.99 -5.32 11.24
C LEU A 132 6.33 -5.10 12.72
N HIS A 133 6.18 -3.88 13.22
CA HIS A 133 6.39 -3.53 14.63
C HIS A 133 5.50 -4.39 15.52
N HIS A 134 4.18 -4.39 15.31
CA HIS A 134 3.26 -5.22 16.08
C HIS A 134 3.49 -6.72 15.93
N ARG A 135 3.90 -7.17 14.74
CA ARG A 135 4.10 -8.59 14.46
C ARG A 135 5.38 -9.15 15.09
N SER A 136 6.40 -8.31 15.23
CA SER A 136 7.69 -8.63 15.84
C SER A 136 7.69 -8.52 17.37
N GLU A 137 6.64 -7.95 17.97
CA GLU A 137 6.50 -7.80 19.41
C GLU A 137 6.25 -9.15 20.09
N CYS A 138 7.10 -9.50 21.06
CA CYS A 138 6.92 -10.70 21.85
C CYS A 138 5.68 -10.59 22.76
N PRO A 139 4.74 -11.55 22.71
CA PRO A 139 3.51 -11.49 23.51
C PRO A 139 3.74 -11.68 25.02
N SER A 140 4.94 -12.12 25.44
CA SER A 140 5.25 -12.37 26.85
C SER A 140 6.01 -11.24 27.54
N CYS A 141 6.82 -10.48 26.80
CA CYS A 141 7.73 -9.48 27.39
C CYS A 141 7.86 -8.19 26.56
N SER A 142 7.05 -8.04 25.50
CA SER A 142 7.03 -6.88 24.60
C SER A 142 8.36 -6.51 23.92
N THR A 143 9.37 -7.39 23.99
CA THR A 143 10.60 -7.21 23.23
C THR A 143 10.34 -7.45 21.75
N HIS A 144 10.82 -6.55 20.89
CA HIS A 144 10.80 -6.73 19.44
C HIS A 144 11.96 -7.61 18.99
N VAL A 145 11.67 -8.62 18.17
CA VAL A 145 12.67 -9.59 17.71
C VAL A 145 12.59 -9.82 16.21
N LEU A 146 13.68 -10.35 15.66
CA LEU A 146 13.71 -10.75 14.25
C LEU A 146 12.96 -12.05 14.03
N GLN A 147 12.39 -12.16 12.83
CA GLN A 147 11.70 -13.35 12.38
C GLN A 147 12.67 -14.54 12.30
N GLN A 148 12.29 -15.69 12.85
CA GLN A 148 13.09 -16.91 12.77
C GLN A 148 12.80 -17.71 11.49
N SER A 149 11.56 -17.73 11.04
CA SER A 149 11.14 -18.34 9.78
C SER A 149 9.88 -17.66 9.22
N THR A 150 9.48 -17.98 7.98
CA THR A 150 8.38 -17.33 7.22
C THR A 150 7.09 -17.08 8.00
N SER A 151 6.80 -17.88 9.02
CA SER A 151 5.59 -17.76 9.87
C SER A 151 5.87 -17.84 11.38
N THR A 152 7.13 -17.78 11.81
CA THR A 152 7.49 -17.96 13.23
C THR A 152 8.49 -16.91 13.71
N TYR A 153 8.24 -16.40 14.90
CA TYR A 153 9.15 -15.54 15.66
C TYR A 153 9.57 -16.25 16.93
N ARG A 154 10.80 -15.99 17.38
CA ARG A 154 11.33 -16.50 18.65
C ARG A 154 11.99 -15.37 19.42
N CYS A 155 11.57 -15.19 20.66
CA CYS A 155 12.12 -14.17 21.53
C CYS A 155 13.49 -14.58 22.04
N TYR A 156 14.53 -13.76 21.80
CA TYR A 156 15.85 -13.98 22.40
C TYR A 156 15.92 -13.60 23.89
N ASN A 157 14.95 -12.81 24.39
CA ASN A 157 14.90 -12.39 25.79
C ASN A 157 14.28 -13.47 26.70
N CYS A 158 13.05 -13.92 26.39
CA CYS A 158 12.32 -14.89 27.24
C CYS A 158 12.12 -16.28 26.61
N GLY A 159 12.59 -16.51 25.38
CA GLY A 159 12.46 -17.79 24.69
C GLY A 159 11.08 -18.07 24.06
N THR A 160 10.06 -17.25 24.35
CA THR A 160 8.71 -17.41 23.79
C THR A 160 8.76 -17.47 22.26
N THR A 161 8.07 -18.46 21.70
CA THR A 161 7.92 -18.65 20.25
C THR A 161 6.46 -18.47 19.87
N TRP A 162 6.18 -17.67 18.84
CA TRP A 162 4.82 -17.46 18.35
C TRP A 162 4.75 -17.57 16.84
N LYS A 163 3.58 -18.03 16.37
CA LYS A 163 3.25 -18.15 14.96
C LYS A 163 2.48 -16.92 14.51
N VAL A 164 2.70 -16.53 13.27
CA VAL A 164 2.06 -15.39 12.64
C VAL A 164 1.42 -15.82 11.31
N SER A 165 0.32 -15.19 10.93
CA SER A 165 -0.43 -15.54 9.72
C SER A 165 0.41 -15.39 8.46
N SER A 166 0.23 -16.28 7.49
CA SER A 166 0.78 -16.10 6.13
C SER A 166 0.09 -14.96 5.38
N GLY A 167 -1.18 -14.69 5.70
CA GLY A 167 -1.88 -13.49 5.25
C GLY A 167 -1.28 -12.26 5.93
N ARG A 168 -0.34 -11.60 5.25
CA ARG A 168 0.42 -10.45 5.78
C ARG A 168 -0.34 -9.13 5.66
N PHE A 169 -1.37 -9.07 4.79
CA PHE A 169 -2.25 -7.91 4.60
C PHE A 169 -3.57 -7.97 5.34
N VAL A 170 -3.91 -9.14 5.91
CA VAL A 170 -5.00 -9.22 6.88
C VAL A 170 -4.42 -8.60 8.14
N ARG A 171 -4.91 -7.43 8.57
CA ARG A 171 -4.42 -6.69 9.74
C ARG A 171 -5.10 -7.24 11.00
N PRO A 172 -4.70 -8.39 11.56
CA PRO A 172 -5.53 -9.11 12.53
C PRO A 172 -5.52 -8.36 13.87
N TYR A 173 -4.45 -7.60 14.14
CA TYR A 173 -4.34 -6.68 15.28
C TYR A 173 -5.36 -5.53 15.25
N ARG A 174 -5.99 -5.25 14.10
CA ARG A 174 -7.12 -4.29 14.04
C ARG A 174 -8.45 -4.94 14.39
N LEU A 175 -8.55 -6.27 14.32
CA LEU A 175 -9.75 -7.02 14.67
C LEU A 175 -9.89 -7.16 16.20
N THR A 176 -8.77 -7.13 16.94
CA THR A 176 -8.77 -7.28 18.41
C THR A 176 -9.30 -6.05 19.16
N LYS A 177 -9.48 -4.91 18.49
CA LYS A 177 -10.09 -3.70 19.10
C LYS A 177 -11.63 -3.73 19.11
N ASN A 178 -12.28 -4.64 18.38
CA ASN A 178 -13.75 -4.73 18.27
C ASN A 178 -14.37 -5.92 19.01
N SER A 179 -13.60 -6.76 19.70
CA SER A 179 -14.10 -7.92 20.44
C SER A 179 -14.37 -7.65 21.93
N LYS A 180 -14.48 -6.38 22.32
CA LYS A 180 -15.06 -5.95 23.61
C LYS A 180 -16.24 -5.00 23.34
N GLN A 181 -17.38 -5.59 22.99
CA GLN A 181 -18.70 -5.03 23.22
C GLN A 181 -19.59 -6.14 23.76
#